data_AF-A0A1G4VY65-F1
#
_entry.id   AF-A0A1G4VY65-F1
#
_cell.length_a   1.000
_cell.length_b   1.000
_cell.length_c   1.000
_cell.angle_alpha   90.00
_cell.angle_beta   90.00
_cell.angle_gamma   90.00
#
_symmetry.space_group_name_H-M   'P 1'
#
loop_
_entity.id
_entity.type
_entity.pdbx_description
1 polymer ?
#
loop_
_entity_poly.entity_id
_entity_poly.type
_entity_poly.pdbx_seq_one_letter_code
_entity_poly.pdbx_strand_id
1 'polypeptide(L)'
;MKKNATLKTLLGLSQEETAHMLGIERGQWSMFVSGKRDLPLAATQQLAVVLKHLQETKTFSKESELLTKTEQQQAQEKLQQDYRKVQIKQYKMTKQISTMENIRTECFAALEVAAFLEQQKESQTKSALIRSIRVRATNTLKKHNRYALTALQLKKETLESLQIRLEQKMKQNPSS
;
A
#
# COMPACT_ATOMS: atom_id res chain seq x y z
N MET A 1 -14.04 30.69 18.92
CA MET A 1 -13.29 29.61 18.23
C MET A 1 -14.16 28.67 17.39
N LYS A 2 -15.39 28.31 17.80
CA LYS A 2 -16.24 27.36 17.04
C LYS A 2 -16.69 27.87 15.65
N LYS A 3 -17.00 29.17 15.48
CA LYS A 3 -17.46 29.74 14.19
C LYS A 3 -16.37 29.82 13.10
N ASN A 4 -15.10 29.95 13.49
CA ASN A 4 -13.95 30.04 12.56
C ASN A 4 -13.69 28.75 11.80
N ALA A 5 -13.71 27.62 12.51
CA ALA A 5 -13.55 26.31 11.87
C ALA A 5 -14.69 26.07 10.89
N THR A 6 -15.94 26.34 11.28
CA THR A 6 -17.13 26.08 10.46
C THR A 6 -17.21 26.93 9.20
N LEU A 7 -16.90 28.24 9.26
CA LEU A 7 -16.93 29.10 8.07
C LEU A 7 -15.76 28.81 7.12
N LYS A 8 -14.57 28.51 7.64
CA LYS A 8 -13.43 28.10 6.82
C LYS A 8 -13.70 26.76 6.12
N THR A 9 -14.29 25.79 6.82
CA THR A 9 -14.66 24.49 6.21
C THR A 9 -15.78 24.62 5.20
N LEU A 10 -16.65 25.63 5.35
CA LEU A 10 -17.79 25.84 4.45
C LEU A 10 -17.39 26.61 3.19
N LEU A 11 -16.56 27.64 3.32
CA LEU A 11 -16.12 28.47 2.19
C LEU A 11 -14.90 27.89 1.47
N GLY A 12 -14.04 27.13 2.15
CA GLY A 12 -12.77 26.64 1.60
C GLY A 12 -11.70 27.71 1.42
N LEU A 13 -12.00 28.98 1.75
CA LEU A 13 -11.11 30.13 1.56
C LEU A 13 -10.30 30.43 2.83
N SER A 14 -9.12 31.02 2.64
CA SER A 14 -8.33 31.65 3.71
C SER A 14 -9.00 32.93 4.22
N GLN A 15 -8.53 33.42 5.38
CA GLN A 15 -9.04 34.69 5.95
C GLN A 15 -8.79 35.88 5.02
N GLU A 16 -7.69 35.85 4.28
CA GLU A 16 -7.29 36.93 3.38
C GLU A 16 -8.16 36.91 2.12
N GLU A 17 -8.33 35.75 1.48
CA GLU A 17 -9.21 35.58 0.33
C GLU A 17 -10.67 35.91 0.67
N THR A 18 -11.13 35.52 1.86
CA THR A 18 -12.50 35.83 2.31
C THR A 18 -12.67 37.33 2.54
N ALA A 19 -11.68 37.99 3.14
CA ALA A 19 -11.73 39.44 3.35
C ALA A 19 -11.70 40.21 2.02
N HIS A 20 -10.85 39.77 1.09
CA HIS A 20 -10.76 40.34 -0.25
C HIS A 20 -12.07 40.18 -1.04
N MET A 21 -12.66 38.97 -1.01
CA MET A 21 -13.94 38.69 -1.64
C MET A 21 -15.04 39.62 -1.13
N LEU A 22 -15.09 39.85 0.19
CA LEU A 22 -16.09 40.68 0.84
C LEU A 22 -15.77 42.19 0.81
N GLY A 23 -14.64 42.60 0.20
CA GLY A 23 -14.22 44.00 0.13
C GLY A 23 -13.87 44.61 1.49
N ILE A 24 -13.39 43.80 2.45
CA ILE A 24 -13.04 44.23 3.81
C ILE A 24 -11.60 43.88 4.15
N GLU A 25 -11.09 44.45 5.24
CA GLU A 25 -9.76 44.09 5.74
C GLU A 25 -9.78 42.74 6.47
N ARG A 26 -8.65 42.01 6.40
CA ARG A 26 -8.45 40.75 7.12
C ARG A 26 -8.74 40.87 8.63
N GLY A 27 -8.38 42.01 9.23
CA GLY A 27 -8.65 42.30 10.64
C GLY A 27 -10.15 42.35 10.95
N GLN A 28 -10.95 42.95 10.07
CA GLN A 28 -12.40 43.02 10.21
C GLN A 28 -13.05 41.64 10.09
N TRP A 29 -12.57 40.81 9.17
CA TRP A 29 -12.99 39.40 9.09
C TRP A 29 -12.64 38.63 10.37
N SER A 30 -11.42 38.77 10.90
CA SER A 30 -11.01 38.12 12.14
C SER A 30 -11.86 38.55 13.35
N MET A 31 -12.21 39.84 13.44
CA MET A 31 -13.11 40.37 14.48
C MET A 31 -14.52 39.83 14.33
N PHE A 32 -15.04 39.71 13.10
CA PHE A 32 -16.33 39.10 12.84
C PHE A 32 -16.39 37.65 13.28
N VAL A 33 -15.43 36.84 12.85
CA VAL A 33 -15.50 35.42 13.16
C VAL A 33 -15.20 35.13 14.64
N SER A 34 -14.50 36.05 15.34
CA SER A 34 -14.36 36.01 16.79
C SER A 34 -15.56 36.58 17.56
N GLY A 35 -16.58 37.11 16.87
CA GLY A 35 -17.79 37.69 17.47
C GLY A 35 -17.55 39.04 18.14
N LYS A 36 -16.44 39.70 17.84
CA LYS A 36 -16.05 40.99 18.42
C LYS A 36 -16.61 42.20 17.67
N ARG A 37 -17.02 42.02 16.41
CA ARG A 37 -17.55 43.11 15.57
C ARG A 37 -18.42 42.53 14.45
N ASP A 38 -19.55 43.17 14.15
CA ASP A 38 -20.36 42.76 13.00
C ASP A 38 -19.75 43.22 11.67
N LEU A 39 -20.05 42.48 10.60
CA LEU A 39 -19.65 42.86 9.26
C LEU A 39 -20.46 44.06 8.76
N PRO A 40 -19.88 44.89 7.86
CA PRO A 40 -20.66 45.85 7.10
C PRO A 40 -21.84 45.18 6.39
N LEU A 41 -22.93 45.93 6.19
CA LEU A 41 -24.16 45.42 5.57
C LEU A 41 -23.88 44.81 4.18
N ALA A 42 -23.07 45.47 3.36
CA ALA A 42 -22.67 45.00 2.04
C ALA A 42 -21.93 43.65 2.09
N ALA A 43 -20.95 43.52 2.99
CA ALA A 43 -20.20 42.28 3.21
C ALA A 43 -21.10 41.15 3.75
N THR A 44 -22.08 41.49 4.61
CA THR A 44 -23.05 40.52 5.14
C THR A 44 -23.97 39.99 4.03
N GLN A 45 -24.46 40.87 3.16
CA GLN A 45 -25.29 40.49 2.02
C GLN A 45 -24.52 39.60 1.04
N GLN A 46 -23.28 39.96 0.72
CA GLN A 46 -22.43 39.18 -0.18
C GLN A 46 -22.09 37.80 0.39
N LEU A 47 -21.77 37.72 1.69
CA LEU A 47 -21.54 36.45 2.37
C LEU A 47 -22.80 35.57 2.33
N ALA A 48 -23.99 36.14 2.57
CA ALA A 48 -25.24 35.40 2.53
C ALA A 48 -25.53 34.81 1.14
N VAL A 49 -25.23 35.55 0.06
CA VAL A 49 -25.37 35.06 -1.32
C VAL A 49 -24.44 33.88 -1.59
N VAL A 50 -23.16 33.96 -1.19
CA VAL A 50 -22.19 32.87 -1.39
C VAL A 50 -22.60 31.63 -0.58
N LEU A 51 -23.02 31.81 0.67
CA LEU A 51 -23.47 30.70 1.52
C LEU A 51 -24.73 30.03 0.98
N LYS A 52 -25.68 30.82 0.46
CA LYS A 52 -26.89 30.31 -0.19
C LYS A 52 -26.52 29.50 -1.44
N HIS A 53 -25.62 30.01 -2.27
CA HIS A 53 -25.12 29.29 -3.44
C HIS A 53 -24.45 27.96 -3.05
N LEU A 54 -23.58 27.93 -2.05
CA LEU A 54 -22.92 26.69 -1.60
C LEU A 54 -23.90 25.67 -0.98
N GLN A 55 -25.00 26.12 -0.39
CA GLN A 55 -26.04 25.24 0.16
C GLN A 55 -26.98 24.69 -0.90
N GLU A 56 -27.33 25.50 -1.91
CA GLU A 56 -28.22 25.12 -3.01
C GLU A 56 -27.50 24.25 -4.06
N THR A 57 -26.23 24.54 -4.32
CA THR A 57 -25.39 23.82 -5.27
C THR A 57 -24.62 22.72 -4.52
N LYS A 58 -25.27 21.57 -4.29
CA LYS A 58 -24.61 20.35 -3.79
C LYS A 58 -23.73 19.65 -4.84
N THR A 59 -23.75 20.13 -6.08
CA THR A 59 -22.94 19.60 -7.18
C THR A 59 -21.59 20.30 -7.21
N PHE A 60 -20.53 19.50 -7.32
CA PHE A 60 -19.17 19.97 -7.51
C PHE A 60 -19.08 20.85 -8.77
N SER A 61 -18.17 21.82 -8.76
CA SER A 61 -17.88 22.57 -9.98
C SER A 61 -17.38 21.63 -11.08
N LYS A 62 -17.58 21.99 -12.35
CA LYS A 62 -17.06 21.21 -13.49
C LYS A 62 -15.56 20.94 -13.37
N GLU A 63 -14.82 21.89 -12.81
CA GLU A 63 -13.39 21.78 -12.51
C GLU A 63 -13.12 20.72 -11.43
N SER A 64 -13.89 20.72 -10.34
CA SER A 64 -13.78 19.73 -9.27
C SER A 64 -14.18 18.33 -9.74
N GLU A 65 -15.19 18.20 -10.61
CA GLU A 65 -15.57 16.92 -11.21
C GLU A 65 -14.49 16.37 -12.14
N LEU A 66 -13.88 17.22 -12.96
CA LEU A 66 -12.80 16.84 -13.86
C LEU A 66 -11.56 16.39 -13.07
N LEU A 67 -11.17 17.15 -12.04
CA LEU A 67 -10.08 16.78 -11.14
C LEU A 67 -10.35 15.44 -10.45
N THR A 68 -11.56 15.26 -9.89
CA THR A 68 -11.94 13.99 -9.23
C THR A 68 -11.86 12.80 -10.18
N LYS A 69 -12.32 12.97 -11.44
CA LYS A 69 -12.24 11.94 -12.47
C LYS A 69 -10.79 11.61 -12.83
N THR A 70 -9.93 12.62 -13.01
CA THR A 70 -8.51 12.41 -13.29
C THR A 70 -7.78 11.73 -12.13
N GLU A 71 -8.04 12.16 -10.89
CA GLU A 71 -7.49 11.53 -9.68
C GLU A 71 -7.92 10.06 -9.56
N GLN A 72 -9.20 9.77 -9.83
CA GLN A 72 -9.73 8.41 -9.82
C GLN A 72 -9.08 7.52 -10.88
N GLN A 73 -8.90 8.03 -12.10
CA GLN A 73 -8.19 7.33 -13.18
C GLN A 73 -6.74 7.04 -12.79
N GLN A 74 -6.01 8.03 -12.29
CA GLN A 74 -4.63 7.85 -11.83
C GLN A 74 -4.53 6.84 -10.67
N ALA A 75 -5.48 6.86 -9.75
CA ALA A 75 -5.55 5.89 -8.66
C ALA A 75 -5.77 4.46 -9.20
N GLN A 76 -6.66 4.29 -10.18
CA GLN A 76 -6.94 3.00 -10.81
C GLN A 76 -5.72 2.46 -11.58
N GLU A 77 -5.04 3.30 -12.34
CA GLU A 77 -3.80 2.94 -13.04
C GLU A 77 -2.70 2.50 -12.07
N LYS A 78 -2.49 3.25 -10.98
CA LYS A 78 -1.52 2.88 -9.94
C LYS A 78 -1.87 1.55 -9.28
N LEU A 79 -3.16 1.31 -8.98
CA LEU A 79 -3.62 0.02 -8.45
C LEU A 79 -3.33 -1.14 -9.40
N GLN A 80 -3.55 -0.96 -10.71
CA GLN A 80 -3.20 -1.97 -11.72
C GLN A 80 -1.70 -2.25 -11.79
N GLN A 81 -0.88 -1.19 -11.73
CA GLN A 81 0.58 -1.35 -11.71
C GLN A 81 1.04 -2.12 -10.47
N ASP A 82 0.49 -1.79 -9.30
CA ASP A 82 0.84 -2.47 -8.07
C ASP A 82 0.38 -3.94 -8.07
N TYR A 83 -0.79 -4.24 -8.64
CA TYR A 83 -1.24 -5.60 -8.87
C TYR A 83 -0.23 -6.41 -9.71
N ARG A 84 0.22 -5.85 -10.84
CA ARG A 84 1.24 -6.50 -11.70
C ARG A 84 2.57 -6.71 -10.95
N LYS A 85 3.02 -5.72 -10.17
CA LYS A 85 4.26 -5.85 -9.36
C LYS A 85 4.14 -6.99 -8.36
N VAL A 86 2.97 -7.16 -7.73
CA VAL A 86 2.71 -8.23 -6.76
C VAL A 86 2.75 -9.59 -7.42
N GLN A 87 2.13 -9.76 -8.59
CA GLN A 87 2.20 -11.00 -9.37
C GLN A 87 3.65 -11.38 -9.72
N ILE A 88 4.45 -10.42 -10.17
CA ILE A 88 5.87 -10.66 -10.49
C ILE A 88 6.64 -11.12 -9.23
N LYS A 89 6.37 -10.49 -8.07
CA LYS A 89 7.00 -10.89 -6.80
C LYS A 89 6.58 -12.29 -6.37
N GLN A 90 5.31 -12.65 -6.49
CA GLN A 90 4.82 -14.00 -6.17
C GLN A 90 5.45 -15.07 -7.08
N TYR A 91 5.58 -14.78 -8.38
CA TYR A 91 6.24 -15.70 -9.32
C TYR A 91 7.71 -15.93 -8.93
N LYS A 92 8.45 -14.85 -8.66
CA LYS A 92 9.85 -14.95 -8.19
C LYS A 92 9.96 -15.74 -6.90
N MET A 93 9.06 -15.50 -5.94
CA MET A 93 9.05 -16.21 -4.66
C MET A 93 8.74 -17.69 -4.83
N THR A 94 7.76 -18.03 -5.68
CA THR A 94 7.40 -19.43 -5.98
C THR A 94 8.58 -20.18 -6.60
N LYS A 95 9.31 -19.54 -7.54
CA LYS A 95 10.51 -20.13 -8.14
C LYS A 95 11.60 -20.36 -7.09
N GLN A 96 11.82 -19.40 -6.19
CA GLN A 96 12.79 -19.52 -5.10
C GLN A 96 12.44 -20.66 -4.12
N ILE A 97 11.16 -20.77 -3.74
CA ILE A 97 10.65 -21.85 -2.88
C ILE A 97 10.91 -23.20 -3.56
N SER A 98 10.51 -23.37 -4.83
CA SER A 98 10.70 -24.61 -5.57
C SER A 98 12.19 -25.00 -5.70
N THR A 99 13.05 -24.02 -6.00
CA THR A 99 14.50 -24.27 -6.08
C THR A 99 15.05 -24.72 -4.71
N MET A 100 14.62 -24.08 -3.64
CA MET A 100 15.05 -24.43 -2.29
C MET A 100 14.54 -25.80 -1.86
N GLU A 101 13.30 -26.16 -2.21
CA GLU A 101 12.73 -27.48 -1.96
C GLU A 101 13.51 -28.56 -2.72
N ASN A 102 13.80 -28.35 -4.01
CA ASN A 102 14.61 -29.27 -4.81
C ASN A 102 16.02 -29.47 -4.24
N ILE A 103 16.70 -28.38 -3.84
CA ILE A 103 18.02 -28.49 -3.20
C ILE A 103 17.94 -29.32 -1.92
N ARG A 104 16.86 -29.16 -1.13
CA ARG A 104 16.67 -29.93 0.10
C ARG A 104 16.41 -31.41 -0.20
N THR A 105 15.55 -31.73 -1.16
CA THR A 105 15.26 -33.13 -1.54
C THR A 105 16.51 -33.83 -2.07
N GLU A 106 17.30 -33.17 -2.92
CA GLU A 106 18.59 -33.66 -3.39
C GLU A 106 19.58 -33.94 -2.25
N CYS A 107 19.63 -33.04 -1.26
CA CYS A 107 20.51 -33.23 -0.10
C CYS A 107 20.05 -34.39 0.79
N PHE A 108 18.74 -34.57 0.99
CA PHE A 108 18.23 -35.71 1.75
C PHE A 108 18.50 -37.03 1.03
N ALA A 109 18.23 -37.12 -0.27
CA ALA A 109 18.57 -38.30 -1.08
C ALA A 109 20.07 -38.61 -1.02
N ALA A 110 20.93 -37.59 -1.07
CA ALA A 110 22.37 -37.80 -0.92
C ALA A 110 22.78 -38.33 0.46
N LEU A 111 22.08 -37.93 1.53
CA LEU A 111 22.32 -38.47 2.88
C LEU A 111 21.84 -39.92 2.99
N GLU A 112 20.72 -40.28 2.36
CA GLU A 112 20.23 -41.66 2.28
C GLU A 112 21.21 -42.56 1.54
N VAL A 113 21.73 -42.10 0.39
CA VAL A 113 22.78 -42.82 -0.35
C VAL A 113 24.04 -42.99 0.50
N ALA A 114 24.47 -41.96 1.22
CA ALA A 114 25.62 -42.06 2.12
C ALA A 114 25.37 -43.08 3.25
N ALA A 115 24.16 -43.11 3.82
CA ALA A 115 23.79 -44.08 4.86
C ALA A 115 23.75 -45.52 4.31
N PHE A 116 23.22 -45.73 3.10
CA PHE A 116 23.22 -47.03 2.45
C PHE A 116 24.63 -47.54 2.14
N LEU A 117 25.53 -46.67 1.66
CA LEU A 117 26.91 -47.02 1.37
C LEU A 117 27.71 -47.42 2.62
N GLU A 118 27.36 -46.90 3.80
CA GLU A 118 27.99 -47.31 5.07
C GLU A 118 27.63 -48.74 5.48
N GLN A 119 26.44 -49.22 5.10
CA GLN A 119 25.98 -50.58 5.42
C GLN A 119 26.60 -51.65 4.51
N GLN A 120 27.30 -51.25 3.45
CA GLN A 120 27.94 -52.19 2.53
C GLN A 120 29.30 -52.68 3.05
N LYS A 121 29.67 -53.90 2.66
CA LYS A 121 30.97 -54.53 3.02
C LYS A 121 32.19 -53.70 2.58
N GLU A 122 32.05 -52.85 1.56
CA GLU A 122 33.09 -51.97 1.02
C GLU A 122 33.13 -50.57 1.66
N SER A 123 32.38 -50.34 2.75
CA SER A 123 32.28 -49.03 3.39
C SER A 123 33.63 -48.46 3.84
N GLN A 124 34.56 -49.31 4.25
CA GLN A 124 35.91 -48.91 4.67
C GLN A 124 36.67 -48.22 3.53
N THR A 125 36.60 -48.78 2.33
CA THR A 125 37.27 -48.28 1.11
C THR A 125 36.61 -47.01 0.59
N LYS A 126 35.30 -46.83 0.82
CA LYS A 126 34.52 -45.68 0.37
C LYS A 126 34.30 -44.61 1.45
N SER A 127 34.94 -44.75 2.61
CA SER A 127 34.73 -43.90 3.79
C SER A 127 34.97 -42.40 3.53
N ALA A 128 35.99 -42.05 2.73
CA ALA A 128 36.27 -40.66 2.35
C ALA A 128 35.16 -40.05 1.47
N LEU A 129 34.61 -40.83 0.53
CA LEU A 129 33.49 -40.43 -0.33
C LEU A 129 32.20 -40.24 0.47
N ILE A 130 31.90 -41.18 1.37
CA ILE A 130 30.73 -41.10 2.26
C ILE A 130 30.81 -39.83 3.13
N ARG A 131 31.99 -39.56 3.70
CA ARG A 131 32.22 -38.35 4.50
C ARG A 131 32.04 -37.08 3.67
N SER A 132 32.56 -37.02 2.45
CA SER A 132 32.44 -35.83 1.60
C SER A 132 30.99 -35.56 1.21
N ILE A 133 30.21 -36.60 0.88
CA ILE A 133 28.77 -36.50 0.58
C ILE A 133 28.03 -35.92 1.79
N ARG A 134 28.28 -36.43 3.00
CA ARG A 134 27.64 -35.96 4.24
C ARG A 134 27.97 -34.50 4.54
N VAL A 135 29.25 -34.13 4.49
CA VAL A 135 29.69 -32.75 4.78
C VAL A 135 29.05 -31.77 3.79
N ARG A 136 29.06 -32.09 2.49
CA ARG A 136 28.40 -31.26 1.46
C ARG A 136 26.91 -31.13 1.72
N ALA A 137 26.19 -32.25 1.86
CA ALA A 137 24.73 -32.25 2.01
C ALA A 137 24.28 -31.53 3.30
N THR A 138 24.96 -31.77 4.43
CA THR A 138 24.63 -31.11 5.70
C THR A 138 24.92 -29.61 5.66
N ASN A 139 26.04 -29.17 5.08
CA ASN A 139 26.33 -27.75 4.94
C ASN A 139 25.33 -27.04 4.02
N THR A 140 24.92 -27.69 2.93
CA THR A 140 23.88 -27.15 2.04
C THR A 140 22.51 -27.07 2.73
N LEU A 141 22.13 -28.07 3.54
CA LEU A 141 20.90 -28.07 4.33
C LEU A 141 20.89 -27.01 5.43
N LYS A 142 22.04 -26.71 6.04
CA LYS A 142 22.18 -25.61 7.03
C LYS A 142 21.91 -24.25 6.39
N LYS A 143 22.44 -24.03 5.18
CA LYS A 143 22.18 -22.81 4.39
C LYS A 143 20.71 -22.73 3.96
N HIS A 144 20.16 -23.84 3.46
CA HIS A 144 18.78 -23.94 3.01
C HIS A 144 17.87 -24.55 4.09
N ASN A 145 17.92 -24.00 5.30
CA ASN A 145 17.23 -24.57 6.45
C ASN A 145 15.70 -24.43 6.37
N ARG A 146 14.98 -25.20 7.19
CA ARG A 146 13.50 -25.20 7.19
C ARG A 146 12.93 -23.82 7.51
N TYR A 147 13.57 -23.07 8.41
CA TYR A 147 13.12 -21.74 8.79
C TYR A 147 13.15 -20.76 7.61
N ALA A 148 14.23 -20.75 6.82
CA ALA A 148 14.34 -19.91 5.63
C ALA A 148 13.25 -20.26 4.59
N LEU A 149 12.89 -21.54 4.46
CA LEU A 149 11.81 -21.98 3.57
C LEU A 149 10.46 -21.46 4.07
N THR A 150 10.18 -21.65 5.35
CA THR A 150 8.95 -21.15 5.99
C THR A 150 8.86 -19.63 5.90
N ALA A 151 9.97 -18.90 6.05
CA ALA A 151 9.99 -17.46 5.90
C ALA A 151 9.64 -17.01 4.47
N LEU A 152 10.10 -17.74 3.43
CA LEU A 152 9.71 -17.46 2.04
C LEU A 152 8.24 -17.81 1.78
N GLN A 153 7.73 -18.90 2.35
CA GLN A 153 6.32 -19.30 2.27
C GLN A 153 5.41 -18.25 2.91
N LEU A 154 5.72 -17.80 4.13
CA LEU A 154 5.00 -16.71 4.79
C LEU A 154 5.01 -15.42 3.97
N LYS A 155 6.17 -15.04 3.39
CA LYS A 155 6.24 -13.87 2.50
C LYS A 155 5.34 -14.04 1.28
N LYS A 156 5.25 -15.24 0.70
CA LYS A 156 4.32 -15.52 -0.41
C LYS A 156 2.86 -15.33 0.03
N GLU A 157 2.46 -15.89 1.17
CA GLU A 157 1.10 -15.74 1.71
C GLU A 157 0.72 -14.26 1.96
N THR A 158 1.66 -13.44 2.45
CA THR A 158 1.41 -12.01 2.61
C THR A 158 1.20 -11.30 1.27
N LEU A 159 1.90 -11.71 0.21
CA LEU A 159 1.72 -11.16 -1.13
C LEU A 159 0.40 -11.61 -1.76
N GLU A 160 -0.04 -12.85 -1.53
CA GLU A 160 -1.36 -13.36 -1.95
C GLU A 160 -2.49 -12.60 -1.27
N SER A 161 -2.38 -12.40 0.04
CA SER A 161 -3.33 -11.59 0.81
C SER A 161 -3.40 -10.16 0.29
N LEU A 162 -2.26 -9.57 -0.07
CA LEU A 162 -2.20 -8.23 -0.63
C LEU A 162 -2.83 -8.16 -2.03
N GLN A 163 -2.63 -9.18 -2.86
CA GLN A 163 -3.26 -9.27 -4.18
C GLN A 163 -4.79 -9.30 -4.08
N ILE A 164 -5.33 -10.11 -3.16
CA ILE A 164 -6.79 -10.19 -2.92
C ILE A 164 -7.33 -8.82 -2.49
N ARG A 165 -6.63 -8.12 -1.59
CA ARG A 165 -7.03 -6.76 -1.16
C ARG A 165 -6.98 -5.75 -2.30
N LEU A 166 -5.98 -5.81 -3.17
CA LEU A 166 -5.90 -4.95 -4.36
C LEU A 166 -7.07 -5.23 -5.31
N GLU A 167 -7.38 -6.50 -5.55
CA GLU A 167 -8.50 -6.90 -6.40
C GLU A 167 -9.84 -6.43 -5.83
N GLN A 168 -10.05 -6.54 -4.51
CA GLN A 168 -11.24 -6.01 -3.84
C GLN A 168 -11.34 -4.48 -4.00
N LYS A 169 -10.25 -3.74 -3.81
CA LYS A 169 -10.23 -2.28 -4.02
C LYS A 169 -10.51 -1.89 -5.46
N MET A 170 -10.05 -2.67 -6.43
CA MET A 170 -10.36 -2.45 -7.85
C MET A 170 -11.84 -2.73 -8.16
N LYS A 171 -12.45 -3.74 -7.53
CA LYS A 171 -13.89 -4.07 -7.70
C LYS A 171 -14.84 -3.12 -6.98
N GLN A 172 -14.41 -2.49 -5.88
CA GLN A 172 -15.20 -1.51 -5.12
C GLN A 172 -15.17 -0.09 -5.72
N ASN A 173 -14.20 0.20 -6.58
CA ASN A 173 -14.11 1.45 -7.34
C ASN A 173 -14.37 1.23 -8.85
N PRO A 174 -15.49 0.63 -9.28
CA PRO A 174 -15.84 0.68 -10.69
C PRO A 174 -16.19 2.13 -10.99
N SER A 175 -15.35 2.75 -11.83
CA SER A 175 -15.61 4.02 -12.50
C SER A 175 -17.09 4.07 -12.93
N SER A 176 -17.87 4.88 -12.21
CA SER A 176 -19.24 5.27 -12.56
C SER A 176 -19.19 6.56 -13.37
#